data_AF-A0AAW6RTJ4-F1
#
_entry.id   AF-A0AAW6RTJ4-F1
#
_cell.length_a   1.000
_cell.length_b   1.000
_cell.length_c   1.000
_cell.angle_alpha   90.00
_cell.angle_beta   90.00
_cell.angle_gamma   90.00
#
_symmetry.space_group_name_H-M   'P 1'
#
loop_
_entity.id
_entity.type
_entity.pdbx_description
1 polymer ?
#
loop_
_entity_poly.entity_id
_entity_poly.type
_entity_poly.pdbx_seq_one_letter_code
_entity_poly.pdbx_strand_id
1 'polypeptide(L)'
;MTEIQQTNIAVTNFIIDELHKDKPFNLVLNAGETGALYHIASESHHLHSNFVRKLEATLKQRVNNGTGVILEVSDSNADLYYHMLSSYIAEFDQYGVVKALGEIS
;
A
#
# COMPACT_ATOMS: atom_id res chain seq x y z
N MET A 1 6.25 2.77 -15.49
CA MET A 1 6.12 3.34 -14.14
C MET A 1 5.90 4.84 -14.27
N THR A 2 4.75 5.36 -13.85
CA THR A 2 4.46 6.80 -13.75
C THR A 2 5.02 7.37 -12.42
N GLU A 3 5.08 8.69 -12.28
CA GLU A 3 5.51 9.36 -11.03
C GLU A 3 4.62 8.99 -9.84
N ILE A 4 3.31 8.85 -10.07
CA ILE A 4 2.34 8.38 -9.05
C ILE A 4 2.64 6.94 -8.64
N GLN A 5 2.91 6.06 -9.61
CA GLN A 5 3.28 4.67 -9.32
C GLN A 5 4.61 4.58 -8.56
N GLN A 6 5.61 5.38 -8.92
CA GLN A 6 6.88 5.46 -8.17
C GLN A 6 6.66 5.91 -6.74
N THR A 7 5.83 6.92 -6.52
CA THR A 7 5.47 7.41 -5.18
C THR A 7 4.76 6.31 -4.38
N ASN A 8 3.79 5.62 -4.97
CA ASN A 8 3.10 4.52 -4.32
C ASN A 8 4.06 3.39 -3.95
N ILE A 9 4.95 2.97 -4.85
CA ILE A 9 5.96 1.95 -4.57
C ILE A 9 6.90 2.37 -3.42
N ALA A 10 7.33 3.62 -3.39
CA ALA A 10 8.17 4.13 -2.30
C ALA A 10 7.44 4.07 -0.95
N VAL A 11 6.17 4.48 -0.91
CA VAL A 11 5.34 4.39 0.31
C VAL A 11 5.08 2.93 0.71
N THR A 12 4.85 2.04 -0.26
CA THR A 12 4.67 0.61 0.01
C THR A 12 5.89 0.01 0.69
N ASN A 13 7.09 0.26 0.15
CA ASN A 13 8.34 -0.23 0.73
C ASN A 13 8.57 0.34 2.14
N PHE A 14 8.34 1.65 2.33
CA PHE A 14 8.42 2.28 3.65
C PHE A 14 7.51 1.58 4.68
N ILE A 15 6.23 1.35 4.32
CA ILE A 15 5.30 0.69 5.25
C ILE A 15 5.75 -0.74 5.53
N ILE A 16 6.18 -1.51 4.51
CA ILE A 16 6.70 -2.88 4.70
C ILE A 16 7.89 -2.89 5.66
N ASP A 17 8.84 -1.97 5.50
CA ASP A 17 10.01 -1.87 6.38
C ASP A 17 9.57 -1.62 7.84
N GLU A 18 8.59 -0.74 8.05
CA GLU A 18 8.02 -0.44 9.36
C GLU A 18 7.31 -1.64 10.00
N LEU A 19 6.68 -2.53 9.21
CA LEU A 19 6.00 -3.73 9.72
C LEU A 19 6.95 -4.72 10.43
N HIS A 20 8.27 -4.62 10.25
CA HIS A 20 9.26 -5.45 10.95
C HIS A 20 9.50 -5.06 12.41
N LYS A 21 8.99 -3.91 12.85
CA LYS A 21 9.09 -3.47 14.25
C LYS A 21 8.33 -4.40 15.20
N ASP A 22 8.74 -4.36 16.46
CA ASP A 22 8.01 -4.99 17.56
C ASP A 22 6.60 -4.42 17.66
N LYS A 23 5.62 -5.31 17.78
CA LYS A 23 4.19 -4.99 17.82
C LYS A 23 3.68 -5.03 19.27
N PRO A 24 2.67 -4.22 19.62
CA PRO A 24 1.96 -3.28 18.77
C PRO A 24 2.68 -1.92 18.64
N PHE A 25 2.44 -1.22 17.53
CA PHE A 25 2.90 0.15 17.35
C PHE A 25 1.94 0.98 16.50
N ASN A 26 2.07 2.31 16.59
CA ASN A 26 1.32 3.25 15.77
C ASN A 26 2.19 3.74 14.62
N LEU A 27 1.79 3.44 13.38
CA LEU A 27 2.40 4.00 12.19
C LEU A 27 1.68 5.31 11.83
N VAL A 28 2.41 6.42 11.87
CA VAL A 28 1.88 7.74 11.55
C VAL A 28 2.25 8.07 10.12
N LEU A 29 1.25 8.30 9.28
CA LEU A 29 1.41 8.68 7.88
C LEU A 29 0.99 10.13 7.67
N ASN A 30 1.78 10.88 6.93
CA ASN A 30 1.43 12.22 6.49
C ASN A 30 0.33 12.19 5.40
N ALA A 31 -0.17 13.35 4.98
CA ALA A 31 -1.27 13.44 4.01
C ALA A 31 -0.90 12.84 2.63
N GLY A 32 0.36 12.98 2.19
CA GLY A 32 0.84 12.42 0.93
C GLY A 32 0.93 10.89 0.98
N GLU A 33 1.53 10.35 2.04
CA GLU A 33 1.60 8.90 2.30
C GLU A 33 0.20 8.29 2.46
N THR A 34 -0.72 9.01 3.09
CA THR A 34 -2.13 8.60 3.22
C THR A 34 -2.82 8.53 1.85
N GLY A 35 -2.54 9.49 0.97
CA GLY A 35 -3.02 9.48 -0.42
C GLY A 35 -2.47 8.30 -1.22
N ALA A 36 -1.16 8.02 -1.11
CA ALA A 36 -0.54 6.87 -1.74
C ALA A 36 -1.16 5.55 -1.24
N LEU A 37 -1.30 5.38 0.09
CA LEU A 37 -1.91 4.19 0.68
C LEU A 37 -3.38 4.02 0.26
N TYR A 38 -4.13 5.12 0.10
CA TYR A 38 -5.49 5.08 -0.44
C TYR A 38 -5.51 4.50 -1.85
N HIS A 39 -4.63 4.97 -2.73
CA HIS A 39 -4.51 4.46 -4.10
C HIS A 39 -4.14 2.98 -4.11
N ILE A 40 -3.16 2.57 -3.30
CA ILE A 40 -2.74 1.17 -3.17
C ILE A 40 -3.92 0.29 -2.73
N ALA A 41 -4.66 0.70 -1.68
CA ALA A 41 -5.80 -0.06 -1.18
C ALA A 41 -6.93 -0.16 -2.22
N SER A 42 -7.17 0.90 -3.00
CA SER A 42 -8.20 0.93 -4.05
C SER A 42 -7.83 0.03 -5.25
N GLU A 43 -6.56 0.01 -5.65
CA GLU A 43 -6.05 -0.90 -6.70
C GLU A 43 -6.00 -2.37 -6.21
N SER A 44 -5.81 -2.58 -4.92
CA SER A 44 -5.81 -3.91 -4.27
C SER A 44 -7.21 -4.48 -3.99
N HIS A 45 -8.28 -3.91 -4.55
CA HIS A 45 -9.66 -4.33 -4.29
C HIS A 45 -9.95 -5.79 -4.66
N HIS A 46 -9.19 -6.34 -5.62
CA HIS A 46 -9.27 -7.73 -6.07
C HIS A 46 -8.92 -8.76 -4.98
N LEU A 47 -8.25 -8.35 -3.90
CA LEU A 47 -7.96 -9.22 -2.76
C LEU A 47 -9.22 -9.59 -1.96
N HIS A 48 -10.37 -8.97 -2.25
CA HIS A 48 -11.68 -9.26 -1.64
C HIS A 48 -11.69 -9.34 -0.10
N SER A 49 -10.77 -8.61 0.53
CA SER A 49 -10.56 -8.64 1.97
C SER A 49 -11.40 -7.58 2.67
N ASN A 50 -12.12 -7.97 3.72
CA ASN A 50 -12.84 -7.02 4.59
C ASN A 50 -11.91 -5.97 5.22
N PHE A 51 -10.65 -6.33 5.43
CA PHE A 51 -9.63 -5.42 5.92
C PHE A 51 -9.34 -4.32 4.89
N VAL A 52 -9.04 -4.69 3.64
CA VAL A 52 -8.74 -3.75 2.56
C VAL A 52 -9.90 -2.78 2.34
N ARG A 53 -11.14 -3.29 2.31
CA ARG A 53 -12.33 -2.44 2.14
C ARG A 53 -12.52 -1.43 3.28
N LYS A 54 -12.28 -1.83 4.53
CA LYS A 54 -12.38 -0.93 5.69
C LYS A 54 -11.25 0.10 5.70
N LEU A 55 -10.05 -0.33 5.34
CA LEU A 55 -8.89 0.53 5.21
C LEU A 55 -9.13 1.59 4.12
N GLU A 56 -9.54 1.19 2.92
CA GLU A 56 -9.87 2.08 1.82
C GLU A 56 -10.91 3.15 2.22
N ALA A 57 -12.00 2.73 2.86
CA ALA A 57 -13.05 3.67 3.31
C ALA A 57 -12.53 4.70 4.32
N THR A 58 -11.66 4.26 5.25
CA THR A 58 -11.03 5.14 6.25
C THR A 58 -10.10 6.14 5.57
N LEU A 59 -9.25 5.66 4.66
CA LEU A 59 -8.28 6.49 3.94
C LEU A 59 -8.97 7.50 3.02
N LYS A 60 -10.05 7.11 2.34
CA LYS A 60 -10.86 8.01 1.50
C LYS A 60 -11.34 9.23 2.28
N GLN A 61 -11.81 9.04 3.53
CA GLN A 61 -12.20 10.15 4.38
C GLN A 61 -11.01 11.08 4.70
N ARG A 62 -9.84 10.51 4.98
CA ARG A 62 -8.63 11.29 5.30
C ARG A 62 -8.09 12.06 4.10
N VAL A 63 -8.09 11.45 2.92
CA VAL A 63 -7.72 12.09 1.65
C VAL A 63 -8.65 13.25 1.32
N ASN A 64 -9.96 13.07 1.43
CA ASN A 64 -10.93 14.15 1.20
C ASN A 64 -10.73 15.34 2.15
N ASN A 65 -10.24 15.08 3.37
CA ASN A 65 -9.95 16.11 4.36
C ASN A 65 -8.53 16.68 4.25
N GLY A 66 -7.66 16.14 3.38
CA GLY A 66 -6.26 16.52 3.27
C GLY A 66 -5.43 16.20 4.52
N THR A 67 -5.84 15.18 5.30
CA THR A 67 -5.21 14.83 6.58
C THR A 67 -4.41 13.53 6.49
N GLY A 68 -3.41 13.41 7.36
CA GLY A 68 -2.71 12.14 7.61
C GLY A 68 -3.58 11.09 8.32
N VAL A 69 -3.04 9.89 8.51
CA VAL A 69 -3.67 8.78 9.23
C VAL A 69 -2.71 8.17 10.24
N ILE A 70 -3.26 7.63 11.33
CA ILE A 70 -2.54 6.78 12.28
C ILE A 70 -3.08 5.36 12.11
N LEU A 71 -2.20 4.42 11.82
CA LEU A 71 -2.53 3.01 11.69
C LEU A 71 -2.04 2.27 12.94
N GLU A 72 -2.97 1.64 13.65
CA GLU A 72 -2.64 0.74 14.76
C GLU A 72 -2.21 -0.61 14.18
N VAL A 73 -0.93 -0.92 14.27
CA VAL A 73 -0.34 -2.16 13.76
C VAL A 73 -0.16 -3.15 14.91
N SER A 74 -0.67 -4.36 14.74
CA SER A 74 -0.57 -5.45 15.72
C SER A 74 -0.32 -6.78 15.02
N ASP A 75 0.02 -7.83 15.78
CA ASP A 75 0.21 -9.17 15.23
C ASP A 75 -1.02 -9.69 14.47
N SER A 76 -2.22 -9.20 14.83
CA SER A 76 -3.47 -9.62 14.17
C SER A 76 -3.69 -9.02 12.78
N ASN A 77 -2.98 -7.94 12.41
CA ASN A 77 -3.23 -7.21 11.17
C ASN A 77 -1.98 -6.94 10.33
N ALA A 78 -0.77 -7.12 10.88
CA ALA A 78 0.48 -6.87 10.16
C ALA A 78 0.58 -7.71 8.87
N ASP A 79 0.20 -8.99 8.92
CA ASP A 79 0.20 -9.86 7.75
C ASP A 79 -0.80 -9.41 6.67
N LEU A 80 -1.92 -8.81 7.07
CA LEU A 80 -2.91 -8.27 6.14
C LEU A 80 -2.39 -7.02 5.43
N TYR A 81 -1.71 -6.13 6.15
CA TYR A 81 -0.98 -5.01 5.54
C TYR A 81 0.09 -5.53 4.58
N TYR A 82 0.96 -6.44 5.04
CA TYR A 82 2.04 -6.99 4.24
C TYR A 82 1.53 -7.66 2.96
N HIS A 83 0.49 -8.48 3.06
CA HIS A 83 -0.10 -9.17 1.90
C HIS A 83 -0.65 -8.18 0.86
N MET A 84 -1.37 -7.15 1.30
CA MET A 84 -1.89 -6.10 0.38
C MET A 84 -0.74 -5.36 -0.32
N LEU A 85 0.25 -4.91 0.45
CA LEU A 85 1.39 -4.12 -0.02
C LEU A 85 2.29 -4.92 -0.99
N SER A 86 2.59 -6.17 -0.66
CA SER A 86 3.37 -7.06 -1.52
C SER A 86 2.63 -7.45 -2.81
N SER A 87 1.31 -7.66 -2.73
CA SER A 87 0.48 -7.92 -3.92
C SER A 87 0.51 -6.72 -4.87
N TYR A 88 0.42 -5.50 -4.33
CA TYR A 88 0.55 -4.28 -5.13
C TYR A 88 1.88 -4.21 -5.87
N ILE A 89 3.02 -4.42 -5.19
CA ILE A 89 4.35 -4.40 -5.83
C ILE A 89 4.45 -5.49 -6.91
N ALA A 90 3.95 -6.69 -6.65
CA ALA A 90 4.03 -7.82 -7.57
C ALA A 90 3.34 -7.53 -8.91
N GLU A 91 2.24 -6.75 -8.91
CA GLU A 91 1.58 -6.31 -10.15
C GLU A 91 2.53 -5.45 -11.01
N PHE A 92 3.32 -4.56 -10.40
CA PHE A 92 4.27 -3.70 -11.12
C PHE A 92 5.54 -4.43 -11.56
N ASP A 93 5.99 -5.43 -10.80
CA ASP A 93 7.14 -6.25 -11.17
C ASP A 93 6.83 -7.19 -12.36
N GLN A 94 5.59 -7.69 -12.44
CA GLN A 94 5.12 -8.45 -13.61
C GLN A 94 5.18 -7.63 -14.91
N TYR A 95 4.88 -6.33 -14.88
CA TYR A 95 5.05 -5.47 -16.06
C TYR A 95 6.52 -5.24 -16.44
N GLY A 96 7.44 -5.26 -15.47
CA GLY A 96 8.89 -5.18 -15.72
C GLY A 96 9.42 -6.42 -16.46
N VAL A 97 9.00 -7.61 -16.00
CA VAL A 97 9.38 -8.90 -16.60
C VAL A 97 8.75 -9.07 -18.00
N VAL A 98 7.47 -8.74 -18.17
CA VAL A 98 6.78 -8.85 -19.48
C VAL A 98 7.37 -7.88 -20.51
N LYS A 99 7.78 -6.67 -20.10
CA LYS A 99 8.44 -5.72 -21.00
C LYS A 99 9.83 -6.22 -21.43
N ALA A 100 10.61 -6.79 -20.51
CA ALA A 100 11.92 -7.36 -20.84
C ALA A 100 11.83 -8.57 -21.79
N LEU A 101 10.76 -9.36 -21.72
CA LEU A 101 10.53 -10.51 -22.62
C LEU A 101 10.01 -10.09 -24.01
N GLY A 102 9.28 -8.98 -24.12
CA GLY A 102 8.82 -8.42 -25.40
C GLY A 102 9.88 -7.65 -26.19
N GLU A 103 10.98 -7.24 -25.55
CA GLU A 103 12.14 -6.60 -26.19
C GLU A 103 13.12 -7.62 -26.82
N ILE A 104 12.84 -8.92 -26.73
CA ILE A 104 13.50 -9.98 -27.51
C ILE A 104 12.59 -10.39 -28.67
N SER A 105 12.51 -9.57 -29.71
CA SER A 105 11.96 -9.94 -31.03
C SER A 105 12.55 -9.07 -32.13
#